data_AF-A0A3D1D3F0-F1
#
_entry.id   AF-A0A3D1D3F0-F1
#
_cell.length_a   1.000
_cell.length_b   1.000
_cell.length_c   1.000
_cell.angle_alpha   90.00
_cell.angle_beta   90.00
_cell.angle_gamma   90.00
#
_symmetry.space_group_name_H-M   'P 1'
#
loop_
_entity.id
_entity.type
_entity.pdbx_description
1 polymer ?
#
loop_
_entity_poly.entity_id
_entity_poly.type
_entity_poly.pdbx_seq_one_letter_code
_entity_poly.pdbx_strand_id
1 'polypeptide(L)' 'MTNERFDAVVTASHKKPVEVIAPVERPSEYFGKKVFNRAKMYKYLPADVYQKLIDVIDNGAELDRSIADAVAKGMKQWA' A
#
# COMPACT_ATOMS: atom_id res chain seq x y z
N MET A 1 -36.91 24.60 -13.81
CA MET A 1 -36.06 23.92 -12.82
C MET A 1 -35.39 22.76 -13.51
N THR A 2 -34.08 22.84 -13.72
CA THR A 2 -33.28 21.73 -14.25
C THR A 2 -33.29 20.61 -13.23
N ASN A 3 -33.65 19.40 -13.64
CA ASN A 3 -33.70 18.26 -12.73
C ASN A 3 -32.40 17.48 -12.88
N GLU A 4 -31.40 17.91 -12.11
CA GLU A 4 -30.01 17.44 -12.13
C GLU A 4 -29.90 15.91 -11.97
N ARG A 5 -30.92 15.27 -11.36
CA ARG A 5 -31.00 13.81 -11.26
C ARG A 5 -31.13 13.14 -12.62
N PHE A 6 -31.95 13.69 -13.51
CA PHE A 6 -32.11 13.14 -14.86
C PHE A 6 -30.85 13.37 -15.70
N ASP A 7 -30.19 14.52 -15.55
CA ASP A 7 -28.93 14.81 -16.24
C ASP A 7 -27.81 13.86 -15.83
N ALA A 8 -27.73 13.48 -14.55
CA ALA A 8 -26.79 12.48 -14.06
C ALA A 8 -27.02 11.09 -14.68
N VAL A 9 -28.30 10.67 -14.83
CA VAL A 9 -28.66 9.39 -15.47
C VAL A 9 -28.31 9.40 -16.95
N VAL A 10 -28.61 10.50 -17.66
CA VAL A 10 -28.23 10.65 -19.07
C VAL A 10 -26.71 10.61 -19.21
N THR A 11 -25.97 11.30 -18.36
CA THR A 11 -24.49 11.32 -18.38
C THR A 11 -23.90 9.93 -18.13
N ALA A 12 -24.44 9.19 -17.14
CA ALA A 12 -23.99 7.83 -16.84
C ALA A 12 -24.28 6.87 -18.00
N SER A 13 -25.44 7.00 -18.65
CA SER A 13 -25.82 6.16 -19.79
C SER A 13 -24.87 6.28 -21.00
N HIS A 14 -24.18 7.41 -21.14
CA HIS A 14 -23.23 7.63 -22.24
C HIS A 14 -21.77 7.33 -21.86
N LYS A 15 -21.46 7.05 -20.59
CA LYS A 15 -20.10 6.74 -20.17
C LYS A 15 -19.67 5.37 -20.69
N LYS A 16 -18.59 5.35 -21.46
CA LYS A 16 -17.90 4.13 -21.85
C LYS A 16 -16.90 3.71 -20.77
N PRO A 17 -16.65 2.40 -20.59
CA PRO A 17 -15.59 1.92 -19.72
C PRO A 17 -14.24 2.53 -20.12
N VAL A 18 -13.44 2.91 -19.14
CA VAL A 18 -12.05 3.33 -19.38
C VAL A 18 -11.24 2.08 -19.73
N GLU A 19 -10.55 2.11 -20.86
CA GLU A 19 -9.65 1.02 -21.23
C GLU A 19 -8.46 0.98 -20.28
N VAL A 20 -8.25 -0.18 -19.66
CA VAL A 20 -7.11 -0.44 -18.77
C VAL A 20 -6.25 -1.53 -19.39
N ILE A 21 -4.98 -1.20 -19.59
CA ILE A 21 -3.99 -2.14 -20.09
C ILE A 21 -3.60 -3.05 -18.93
N ALA A 22 -3.77 -4.37 -19.12
CA ALA A 22 -3.27 -5.34 -18.16
C ALA A 22 -1.74 -5.27 -18.10
N PRO A 23 -1.11 -5.35 -16.91
CA PRO A 23 0.34 -5.39 -16.82
C PRO A 23 0.89 -6.54 -17.67
N VAL A 24 1.92 -6.24 -18.48
CA VAL A 24 2.63 -7.23 -19.31
C VAL A 24 3.46 -8.19 -18.45
N GLU A 25 3.91 -7.68 -17.30
CA GLU A 25 4.66 -8.38 -16.26
C GLU A 25 3.84 -9.49 -15.59
N ARG A 26 4.52 -10.54 -15.11
CA ARG A 26 3.86 -11.63 -14.39
C ARG A 26 3.22 -11.09 -13.11
N PRO A 27 2.07 -11.61 -12.64
CA PRO A 27 1.46 -11.20 -11.37
C PRO A 27 2.42 -11.18 -10.19
N SER A 28 3.35 -12.15 -10.11
CA SER A 28 4.39 -12.20 -9.08
C SER A 28 5.35 -11.00 -9.07
N GLU A 29 5.54 -10.33 -10.20
CA GLU A 29 6.49 -9.21 -10.34
C GLU A 29 5.89 -7.90 -9.82
N TYR A 30 4.58 -7.73 -9.94
CA TYR A 30 3.90 -6.52 -9.48
C TYR A 30 3.08 -6.70 -8.22
N PHE A 31 2.76 -7.93 -7.84
CA PHE A 31 2.11 -8.22 -6.57
C PHE A 31 2.99 -7.74 -5.42
N GLY A 32 2.43 -6.87 -4.59
CA GLY A 32 3.16 -6.28 -3.48
C GLY A 32 4.28 -5.31 -3.87
N LYS A 33 4.34 -4.81 -5.11
CA LYS A 33 5.39 -3.85 -5.52
C LYS A 33 5.32 -2.51 -4.78
N LYS A 34 4.11 -2.10 -4.37
CA LYS A 34 3.83 -0.85 -3.63
C LYS A 34 3.52 -1.08 -2.15
N VAL A 35 4.04 -2.15 -1.54
CA VAL A 35 3.88 -2.38 -0.10
C VAL A 35 5.23 -2.61 0.57
N PHE A 36 5.35 -2.11 1.81
CA PHE A 36 6.54 -2.28 2.64
C PHE A 36 6.54 -3.68 3.28
N ASN A 37 6.72 -4.70 2.45
CA ASN A 37 6.72 -6.10 2.88
C ASN A 37 8.00 -6.49 3.65
N ARG A 38 8.07 -7.73 4.16
CA ARG A 38 9.22 -8.24 4.94
C ARG A 38 10.56 -8.08 4.24
N ALA A 39 10.63 -8.33 2.93
CA ALA A 39 11.87 -8.17 2.17
C ALA A 39 12.30 -6.69 2.11
N LYS A 40 11.35 -5.76 1.99
CA LYS A 40 11.63 -4.31 2.07
C LYS A 40 12.00 -3.91 3.50
N MET A 41 11.27 -4.35 4.51
CA MET A 41 11.60 -4.12 5.92
C MET A 41 13.03 -4.55 6.24
N TYR A 42 13.44 -5.76 5.83
CA TYR A 42 14.80 -6.27 6.03
C TYR A 42 15.87 -5.41 5.34
N LYS A 43 15.56 -4.83 4.17
CA LYS A 43 16.49 -3.97 3.42
C LYS A 43 16.63 -2.56 4.03
N TYR A 44 15.54 -2.00 4.55
CA TYR A 44 15.45 -0.58 4.91
C TYR A 44 15.40 -0.31 6.42
N LEU A 45 15.25 -1.35 7.26
CA LEU A 45 15.26 -1.22 8.71
C LEU A 45 16.58 -1.74 9.30
N PRO A 46 17.05 -1.13 10.41
CA PRO A 46 18.07 -1.74 11.26
C PRO A 46 17.64 -3.15 11.74
N ALA A 47 18.59 -4.05 11.94
CA ALA A 47 18.31 -5.46 12.26
C ALA A 47 17.54 -5.64 13.59
N ASP A 48 17.87 -4.83 14.59
CA ASP A 48 17.20 -4.81 15.89
C ASP A 48 15.74 -4.32 15.78
N VAL A 49 15.52 -3.26 15.00
CA VAL A 49 14.19 -2.70 14.71
C VAL A 49 13.34 -3.69 13.91
N TYR A 50 13.94 -4.33 12.89
CA TYR A 50 13.29 -5.37 12.11
C TYR A 50 12.83 -6.53 12.99
N GLN A 51 13.71 -7.04 13.85
CA GLN A 51 13.40 -8.19 14.70
C GLN A 51 12.28 -7.87 15.70
N LYS A 52 12.34 -6.70 16.35
CA LYS A 52 11.26 -6.23 17.24
C LYS A 52 9.93 -6.08 16.48
N LEU A 53 9.95 -5.50 15.29
CA LEU A 53 8.74 -5.30 14.49
C LEU A 53 8.13 -6.64 14.03
N ILE A 54 8.96 -7.62 13.66
CA ILE A 54 8.48 -8.97 13.33
C ILE A 54 7.84 -9.64 14.54
N ASP A 55 8.41 -9.49 15.74
CA ASP A 55 7.85 -10.05 16.98
C ASP A 55 6.48 -9.45 17.31
N VAL A 56 6.31 -8.14 17.12
CA VAL A 56 5.01 -7.46 17.24
C VAL A 56 3.98 -8.03 16.24
N ILE A 57 4.39 -8.27 14.99
CA ILE A 57 3.49 -8.75 13.93
C ILE A 57 3.11 -10.22 14.12
N ASP A 58 4.08 -11.08 14.41
CA ASP A 58 3.90 -12.54 14.41
C ASP A 58 3.44 -13.07 15.78
N ASN A 59 3.91 -12.46 16.87
CA ASN A 59 3.65 -12.94 18.23
C ASN A 59 2.76 -11.99 19.05
N GLY A 60 2.37 -10.83 18.50
CA GLY A 60 1.52 -9.87 19.20
C GLY A 60 2.20 -9.16 20.35
N ALA A 61 3.54 -9.05 20.32
CA ALA A 61 4.30 -8.28 21.30
C ALA A 61 3.91 -6.80 21.30
N GLU A 62 4.19 -6.10 22.39
CA GLU A 62 3.92 -4.66 22.50
C GLU A 62 4.80 -3.86 21.52
N LEU A 63 4.19 -2.91 20.81
CA LEU A 63 4.93 -1.99 19.96
C LEU A 63 5.68 -0.95 20.79
N ASP A 64 6.97 -1.20 20.99
CA ASP A 64 7.89 -0.27 21.65
C ASP A 64 7.97 1.06 20.89
N ARG A 65 7.64 2.16 21.58
CA ARG A 65 7.67 3.50 20.98
C ARG A 65 9.08 3.91 20.52
N SER A 66 10.13 3.35 21.11
CA SER A 66 11.52 3.66 20.75
C SER A 66 11.89 3.27 19.32
N ILE A 67 11.21 2.27 18.73
CA ILE A 67 11.49 1.82 17.36
C ILE A 67 10.67 2.57 16.30
N ALA A 68 9.65 3.34 16.72
CA ALA A 68 8.70 3.96 15.79
C ALA A 68 9.37 4.94 14.82
N ASP A 69 10.30 5.78 15.29
CA ASP A 69 11.00 6.76 14.46
C ASP A 69 11.90 6.08 13.41
N ALA A 70 12.55 4.98 13.79
CA ALA A 70 13.37 4.19 12.88
C ALA A 70 12.52 3.52 11.79
N VAL A 71 11.35 2.97 12.17
CA VAL A 71 10.38 2.42 11.21
C VAL A 71 9.87 3.50 10.26
N ALA A 72 9.46 4.66 10.77
CA ALA A 72 8.98 5.77 9.96
C ALA A 72 10.04 6.26 8.95
N LYS A 73 11.30 6.36 9.39
CA LYS A 73 12.42 6.71 8.51
C LYS A 73 12.65 5.65 7.43
N GLY A 74 12.61 4.35 7.79
CA GLY A 74 12.73 3.25 6.84
C GLY A 74 11.60 3.22 5.81
N MET A 75 10.36 3.47 6.23
CA MET A 75 9.20 3.58 5.34
C MET A 75 9.35 4.77 4.38
N LYS A 76 9.80 5.93 4.87
CA LYS A 76 10.06 7.12 4.05
C LYS A 76 11.16 6.90 3.02
N GLN A 77 12.19 6.12 3.36
CA GLN A 77 13.28 5.81 2.45
C GLN A 77 12.91 4.77 1.39
N TRP A 78 11.98 3.87 1.73
CA TRP A 78 11.48 2.87 0.81
C TRP A 78 10.49 3.44 -0.22
N ALA A 79 9.60 4.32 0.24
CA ALA A 79 8.60 4.99 -0.58
C ALA A 79 9.25 5.97 -1.58
#